data_AF-X1PYK6-F1
#
_entry.id   AF-X1PYK6-F1
#
_cell.length_a   1.000
_cell.length_b   1.000
_cell.length_c   1.000
_cell.angle_alpha   90.00
_cell.angle_beta   90.00
_cell.angle_gamma   90.00
#
_symmetry.space_group_name_H-M   'P 1'
#
loop_
_entity.id
_entity.type
_entity.pdbx_description
1 polymer ?
#
loop_
_entity_poly.entity_id
_entity_poly.type
_entity_poly.pdbx_seq_one_letter_code
_entity_poly.pdbx_strand_id
1 'polypeptide(L)'
;MNTREEIINLLSKNKEPLGAKRISSELKKTNANIRKILSNLYKEGKITRAGYGKYAVLSVNVLDKLNKSVNVNVNVLDELNKSVNVEDPEAKKLINKEIRKYRKAYLQKLKASDPEAYEKMKKARREYYKRWRAKNKDYNKKWLKEYHKKHPEKFREYQNRYWLGKAMLSDQKEGDK
;
A
#
# COMPACT_ATOMS: atom_id res chain seq x y z
N MET A 1 20.46 37.18 16.55
CA MET A 1 19.76 36.47 15.45
C MET A 1 19.24 35.14 15.98
N ASN A 2 18.06 34.70 15.53
CA ASN A 2 17.49 33.42 15.94
C ASN A 2 18.19 32.29 15.19
N THR A 3 18.64 31.25 15.89
CA THR A 3 19.29 30.06 15.29
C THR A 3 18.47 29.45 14.15
N ARG A 4 17.14 29.57 14.22
CA ARG A 4 16.24 29.12 13.15
C ARG A 4 16.44 29.88 11.84
N GLU A 5 16.50 31.20 11.91
CA GLU A 5 16.68 32.08 10.73
C GLU A 5 18.07 31.92 10.14
N GLU A 6 19.09 31.77 10.97
CA GLU A 6 20.47 31.49 10.53
C GLU A 6 20.54 30.20 9.71
N ILE A 7 19.86 29.13 10.13
CA ILE A 7 19.80 27.87 9.38
C ILE A 7 19.10 28.06 8.04
N ILE A 8 17.97 28.78 8.01
CA ILE A 8 17.22 29.04 6.77
C ILE A 8 18.08 29.87 5.80
N ASN A 9 18.73 30.93 6.29
CA ASN A 9 19.63 31.77 5.49
C ASN A 9 20.84 31.00 4.95
N LEU A 10 21.38 30.09 5.76
CA LEU A 10 22.50 29.25 5.35
C LEU A 10 22.07 28.23 4.30
N LEU A 11 20.90 27.63 4.45
CA LEU A 11 20.32 26.71 3.46
C LEU A 11 19.85 27.42 2.18
N SER A 12 19.49 28.71 2.23
CA SER A 12 19.08 29.47 1.03
C SER A 12 20.27 29.95 0.21
N LYS A 13 21.40 30.27 0.86
CA LYS A 13 22.65 30.66 0.20
C LYS A 13 23.37 29.48 -0.46
N ASN A 14 23.17 28.27 0.05
CA ASN A 14 23.82 27.07 -0.47
C ASN A 14 23.00 26.44 -1.61
N LYS A 15 23.65 26.22 -2.76
CA LYS A 15 23.03 25.52 -3.91
C LYS A 15 22.78 24.03 -3.65
N GLU A 16 23.55 23.44 -2.74
CA GLU A 16 23.45 22.02 -2.39
C GLU A 16 22.74 21.80 -1.05
N PRO A 17 21.98 20.70 -0.91
CA PRO A 17 21.40 20.32 0.36
C PRO A 17 22.45 20.04 1.44
N LEU A 18 22.27 20.60 2.63
CA LEU A 18 23.23 20.48 3.73
C LEU A 18 22.73 19.53 4.82
N GLY A 19 23.68 18.77 5.38
CA GLY A 19 23.43 17.90 6.52
C GLY A 19 23.69 18.62 7.85
N ALA A 20 23.07 18.10 8.93
CA ALA A 20 23.18 18.68 10.27
C ALA A 20 24.63 18.89 10.75
N LYS A 21 25.55 17.99 10.37
CA LYS A 21 26.98 18.09 10.74
C LYS A 21 27.65 19.32 10.11
N ARG A 22 27.38 19.60 8.83
CA ARG A 22 27.96 20.74 8.12
C ARG A 22 27.39 22.07 8.62
N ILE A 23 26.07 22.11 8.84
CA ILE A 23 25.38 23.27 9.43
C ILE A 23 25.88 23.55 10.86
N SER A 24 26.11 22.50 11.65
CA SER A 24 26.66 22.60 13.01
C SER A 24 28.07 23.21 13.02
N SER A 25 28.95 22.78 12.10
CA SER A 25 30.29 23.36 11.97
C SER A 25 30.27 24.82 11.55
N GLU A 26 29.40 25.18 10.61
CA GLU A 26 29.35 26.53 10.03
C GLU A 26 28.70 27.55 10.97
N LEU A 27 27.67 27.14 11.74
CA LEU A 27 27.03 27.97 12.76
C LEU A 27 27.73 27.90 14.13
N LYS A 28 28.82 27.13 14.27
CA LYS A 28 29.53 26.85 15.54
C LYS A 28 28.57 26.45 16.67
N LYS A 29 27.58 25.61 16.36
CA LYS A 29 26.51 25.15 17.27
C LYS A 29 26.54 23.64 17.43
N THR A 30 26.00 23.14 18.53
CA THR A 30 25.98 21.69 18.78
C THR A 30 25.10 20.96 17.76
N ASN A 31 25.62 19.85 17.23
CA ASN A 31 24.92 19.02 16.23
C ASN A 31 23.56 18.53 16.75
N ALA A 32 23.46 18.22 18.05
CA ALA A 32 22.20 17.82 18.69
C ALA A 32 21.14 18.92 18.60
N ASN A 33 21.50 20.18 18.87
CA ASN A 33 20.57 21.31 18.78
C ASN A 33 20.15 21.57 17.33
N ILE A 34 21.09 21.53 16.38
CA ILE A 34 20.81 21.68 14.95
C ILE A 34 19.83 20.61 14.46
N ARG A 35 20.01 19.34 14.85
CA ARG A 35 19.08 18.25 14.49
C ARG A 35 17.67 18.51 15.01
N LYS A 36 17.54 18.98 16.26
CA LYS A 36 16.23 19.30 16.86
C LYS A 36 15.55 20.43 16.08
N ILE A 37 16.29 21.48 15.75
CA ILE A 37 15.77 22.63 15.00
C ILE A 37 15.38 22.23 13.57
N LEU A 38 16.21 21.47 12.86
CA LEU A 38 15.90 20.97 11.51
C LEU A 38 14.65 20.09 11.50
N SER A 39 14.48 19.21 12.49
CA SER A 39 13.27 18.39 12.63
C SER A 39 12.01 19.25 12.77
N ASN A 40 12.08 20.30 13.58
CA ASN A 40 10.97 21.23 13.76
C ASN A 40 10.69 22.05 12.48
N LEU A 41 11.73 22.58 11.82
CA LEU A 41 11.58 23.33 10.56
C LEU A 41 11.01 22.48 9.43
N TYR A 42 11.35 21.19 9.39
CA TYR A 42 10.78 20.22 8.45
C TYR A 42 9.30 19.96 8.74
N LYS A 43 8.92 19.75 10.01
CA LYS A 43 7.51 19.61 10.41
C LYS A 43 6.69 20.87 10.13
N GLU A 44 7.30 22.04 10.26
CA GLU A 44 6.70 23.34 9.94
C GLU A 44 6.65 23.63 8.42
N GLY A 45 7.19 22.76 7.57
CA GLY A 45 7.17 22.96 6.11
C GLY A 45 8.05 24.09 5.60
N LYS A 46 9.02 24.58 6.39
CA LYS A 46 9.93 25.67 5.98
C LYS A 46 11.14 25.16 5.19
N ILE A 47 11.48 23.89 5.34
CA ILE A 47 12.59 23.21 4.65
C ILE A 47 12.14 21.83 4.18
N THR A 48 12.78 21.30 3.14
CA THR A 48 12.52 19.94 2.63
C THR A 48 13.73 19.05 2.82
N ARG A 49 13.49 17.74 2.88
CA ARG A 49 14.54 16.72 2.99
C ARG A 49 14.92 16.24 1.60
N ALA A 50 16.17 16.46 1.19
CA ALA A 50 16.67 16.10 -0.14
C ALA A 50 17.21 14.65 -0.23
N GLY A 51 17.20 13.90 0.88
CA GLY A 51 17.74 12.54 0.97
C GLY A 51 18.95 12.43 1.91
N TYR A 52 19.22 11.23 2.44
CA TYR A 52 20.37 10.92 3.32
C TYR A 52 20.59 11.88 4.51
N GLY A 53 19.52 12.47 5.05
CA GLY A 53 19.62 13.41 6.18
C GLY A 53 20.11 14.82 5.83
N LYS A 54 20.05 15.20 4.55
CA LYS A 54 20.33 16.55 4.05
C LYS A 54 19.02 17.35 3.83
N TYR A 55 19.11 18.67 3.98
CA TYR A 55 17.97 19.60 3.92
C TYR A 55 18.25 20.76 2.96
N ALA A 56 17.20 21.34 2.39
CA ALA A 56 17.25 22.54 1.53
C ALA A 56 16.04 23.46 1.80
N VAL A 57 16.14 24.75 1.45
CA VAL A 57 15.00 25.68 1.52
C VAL A 57 14.04 25.42 0.36
N LEU A 58 12.74 25.50 0.64
CA LEU A 58 11.70 25.63 -0.37
C LEU A 58 11.87 26.97 -1.09
N SER A 59 12.69 27.00 -2.14
CA SER A 59 12.76 28.17 -3.02
C SER A 59 11.46 28.27 -3.82
N VAL A 60 11.02 29.49 -4.15
CA VAL A 60 9.82 29.79 -4.96
C VAL A 60 9.85 29.08 -6.32
N ASN A 61 11.05 28.75 -6.83
CA ASN A 61 11.24 27.90 -8.01
C ASN A 61 10.83 26.43 -7.83
N VAL A 62 10.67 25.97 -6.58
CA VAL A 62 10.06 24.67 -6.24
C VAL A 62 8.56 24.74 -6.33
N LEU A 63 7.90 25.90 -6.20
CA LEU A 63 6.46 26.01 -6.47
C LEU A 63 6.19 25.89 -7.99
N ASP A 64 7.02 26.51 -8.83
CA ASP A 64 6.92 26.34 -10.29
C ASP A 64 7.40 24.96 -10.77
N LYS A 65 8.41 24.36 -10.10
CA LYS A 65 8.77 22.95 -10.34
C LYS A 65 7.76 21.98 -9.74
N LEU A 66 7.02 22.33 -8.68
CA LEU A 66 5.90 21.54 -8.14
C LEU A 66 4.71 21.64 -9.07
N ASN A 67 4.40 22.83 -9.59
CA ASN A 67 3.37 23.01 -10.60
C ASN A 67 3.75 22.28 -11.89
N LYS A 68 5.02 22.34 -12.33
CA LYS A 68 5.52 21.49 -13.42
C LYS A 68 5.58 20.01 -13.06
N SER A 69 5.91 19.60 -11.84
CA SER A 69 5.99 18.16 -11.47
C SER A 69 4.63 17.57 -11.16
N VAL A 70 3.66 18.38 -10.76
CA VAL A 70 2.25 18.01 -10.63
C VAL A 70 1.66 17.95 -12.04
N ASN A 71 1.96 18.90 -12.93
CA ASN A 71 1.52 18.83 -14.32
C ASN A 71 2.22 17.70 -15.11
N VAL A 72 3.49 17.41 -14.80
CA VAL A 72 4.22 16.24 -15.31
C VAL A 72 3.74 14.96 -14.64
N ASN A 73 3.39 14.93 -13.36
CA ASN A 73 2.77 13.72 -12.78
C ASN A 73 1.36 13.51 -13.30
N VAL A 74 0.58 14.55 -13.61
CA VAL A 74 -0.73 14.41 -14.26
C VAL A 74 -0.54 13.94 -15.69
N ASN A 75 0.41 14.50 -16.45
CA ASN A 75 0.71 14.06 -17.81
C ASN A 75 1.37 12.67 -17.85
N VAL A 76 2.22 12.30 -16.88
CA VAL A 76 2.84 10.98 -16.75
C VAL A 76 1.84 9.97 -16.21
N LEU A 77 0.89 10.36 -15.36
CA LEU A 77 -0.22 9.49 -14.95
C LEU A 77 -1.19 9.30 -16.12
N ASP A 78 -1.42 10.33 -16.95
CA ASP A 78 -2.23 10.22 -18.17
C ASP A 78 -1.51 9.44 -19.28
N GLU A 79 -0.18 9.53 -19.40
CA GLU A 79 0.66 8.72 -20.30
C GLU A 79 0.87 7.28 -19.79
N LEU A 80 0.99 7.05 -18.48
CA LEU A 80 0.96 5.71 -17.89
C LEU A 80 -0.43 5.09 -17.94
N ASN A 81 -1.51 5.87 -17.77
CA ASN A 81 -2.88 5.39 -17.96
C ASN A 81 -3.17 5.12 -19.45
N LYS A 82 -2.46 5.78 -20.37
CA LYS A 82 -2.49 5.47 -21.82
C LYS A 82 -1.62 4.27 -22.22
N SER A 83 -0.52 3.98 -21.51
CA SER A 83 0.44 2.92 -21.89
C SER A 83 0.30 1.63 -21.09
N VAL A 84 -0.28 1.66 -19.89
CA VAL A 84 -0.76 0.47 -19.21
C VAL A 84 -2.16 0.23 -19.73
N ASN A 85 -2.30 -0.66 -20.70
CA ASN A 85 -3.62 -1.12 -21.12
C ASN A 85 -4.25 -1.88 -19.94
N VAL A 86 -4.90 -1.17 -19.02
CA VAL A 86 -5.52 -1.73 -17.81
C VAL A 86 -6.61 -2.74 -18.18
N GLU A 87 -7.01 -2.81 -19.46
CA GLU A 87 -7.92 -3.82 -19.99
C GLU A 87 -7.29 -5.20 -20.20
N ASP A 88 -5.96 -5.27 -20.38
CA ASP A 88 -5.22 -6.51 -20.62
C ASP A 88 -5.41 -7.49 -19.43
N PRO A 89 -5.92 -8.71 -19.67
CA PRO A 89 -6.12 -9.72 -18.64
C PRO A 89 -4.86 -10.02 -17.79
N GLU A 90 -3.66 -9.95 -18.37
CA GLU A 90 -2.42 -10.23 -17.65
C GLU A 90 -2.01 -9.07 -16.75
N ALA A 91 -2.09 -7.84 -17.26
CA ALA A 91 -1.88 -6.64 -16.46
C ALA A 91 -2.87 -6.58 -15.29
N LYS A 92 -4.17 -6.87 -15.53
CA LYS A 92 -5.19 -6.97 -14.47
C LYS A 92 -4.82 -8.02 -13.41
N LYS A 93 -4.32 -9.19 -13.82
CA LYS A 93 -3.91 -10.23 -12.87
C LYS A 93 -2.74 -9.77 -12.00
N LEU A 94 -1.73 -9.13 -12.58
CA LEU A 94 -0.56 -8.63 -11.86
C LEU A 94 -0.93 -7.53 -10.87
N ILE A 95 -1.71 -6.54 -11.31
CA ILE A 95 -2.22 -5.46 -10.47
C ILE A 95 -3.03 -6.03 -9.30
N ASN A 96 -3.95 -6.96 -9.57
CA ASN A 96 -4.76 -7.60 -8.52
C ASN A 96 -3.92 -8.39 -7.51
N LYS A 97 -2.84 -9.05 -7.97
CA LYS A 97 -1.91 -9.77 -7.10
C LYS A 97 -1.20 -8.82 -6.14
N GLU A 98 -0.73 -7.68 -6.64
CA GLU A 98 -0.03 -6.70 -5.82
C GLU A 98 -0.99 -5.99 -4.85
N ILE A 99 -2.17 -5.59 -5.30
CA ILE A 99 -3.24 -5.06 -4.44
C ILE A 99 -3.56 -6.04 -3.29
N ARG A 100 -3.67 -7.33 -3.60
CA ARG A 100 -3.93 -8.37 -2.60
C ARG A 100 -2.81 -8.46 -1.57
N LYS A 101 -1.56 -8.37 -2.00
CA LYS A 101 -0.38 -8.40 -1.12
C LYS A 101 -0.39 -7.22 -0.16
N TYR A 102 -0.59 -6.00 -0.66
CA TYR A 102 -0.67 -4.79 0.18
C TYR A 102 -1.83 -4.85 1.17
N ARG A 103 -3.03 -5.26 0.72
CA ARG A 103 -4.19 -5.44 1.61
C ARG A 103 -3.91 -6.44 2.72
N LYS A 104 -3.27 -7.58 2.40
CA LYS A 104 -2.92 -8.60 3.41
C LYS A 104 -1.94 -8.03 4.44
N ALA A 105 -0.91 -7.32 4.01
CA ALA A 105 0.06 -6.70 4.90
C ALA A 105 -0.58 -5.63 5.79
N TYR A 106 -1.44 -4.77 5.23
CA TYR A 106 -2.19 -3.76 5.97
C TYR A 106 -3.07 -4.40 7.04
N LEU A 107 -3.82 -5.45 6.71
CA LEU A 107 -4.68 -6.14 7.68
C LEU A 107 -3.89 -6.81 8.81
N GLN A 108 -2.71 -7.35 8.51
CA GLN A 108 -1.83 -7.91 9.55
C GLN A 108 -1.31 -6.82 10.49
N LYS A 109 -0.90 -5.67 9.95
CA LYS A 109 -0.51 -4.51 10.77
C LYS A 109 -1.67 -4.02 11.61
N LEU A 110 -2.86 -3.88 11.02
CA LEU A 110 -4.06 -3.42 11.71
C LEU A 110 -4.44 -4.36 12.87
N LYS A 111 -4.36 -5.68 12.66
CA LYS A 111 -4.61 -6.67 13.72
C LYS A 111 -3.69 -6.49 14.93
N ALA A 112 -2.43 -6.10 14.71
CA ALA A 112 -1.45 -5.90 15.76
C ALA A 112 -1.54 -4.50 16.41
N SER A 113 -1.84 -3.45 15.63
CA SER A 113 -1.88 -2.08 16.13
C SER A 113 -3.21 -1.68 16.75
N ASP A 114 -4.33 -2.15 16.17
CA ASP A 114 -5.70 -1.83 16.59
C ASP A 114 -6.63 -3.04 16.33
N PRO A 115 -6.66 -3.99 17.28
CA PRO A 115 -7.48 -5.20 17.15
C PRO A 115 -8.98 -4.90 17.17
N GLU A 116 -9.42 -3.80 17.79
CA GLU A 116 -10.84 -3.42 17.85
C GLU A 116 -11.34 -2.94 16.48
N ALA A 117 -10.57 -2.09 15.80
CA ALA A 117 -10.87 -1.68 14.43
C ALA A 117 -10.85 -2.87 13.46
N TYR A 118 -9.91 -3.80 13.62
CA TYR A 118 -9.84 -5.01 12.82
C TYR A 118 -11.11 -5.88 12.96
N GLU A 119 -11.59 -6.10 14.18
CA GLU A 119 -12.83 -6.88 14.40
C GLU A 119 -14.08 -6.14 13.92
N LYS A 120 -14.18 -4.81 14.11
CA LYS A 120 -15.28 -4.00 13.54
C LYS A 120 -15.34 -4.16 12.01
N MET A 121 -14.21 -4.03 11.33
CA MET A 121 -14.12 -4.20 9.88
C MET A 121 -14.50 -5.63 9.45
N LYS A 122 -14.01 -6.66 10.18
CA LYS A 122 -14.33 -8.07 9.90
C LYS A 122 -15.82 -8.39 10.11
N LYS A 123 -16.46 -7.79 11.12
CA LYS A 123 -17.90 -7.92 11.38
C LYS A 123 -18.71 -7.23 10.28
N ALA A 124 -18.35 -6.00 9.90
CA ALA A 124 -19.00 -5.28 8.81
C ALA A 124 -18.93 -6.06 7.48
N ARG A 125 -17.77 -6.63 7.16
CA ARG A 125 -17.59 -7.47 5.97
C ARG A 125 -18.47 -8.73 6.02
N ARG A 126 -18.56 -9.40 7.17
CA ARG A 126 -19.44 -10.57 7.36
C ARG A 126 -20.91 -10.20 7.16
N GLU A 127 -21.36 -9.10 7.76
CA GLU A 127 -22.74 -8.61 7.62
C GLU A 127 -23.08 -8.23 6.19
N TYR A 128 -22.18 -7.55 5.49
CA TYR A 128 -22.33 -7.24 4.07
C TYR A 128 -22.57 -8.51 3.25
N TYR A 129 -21.71 -9.52 3.38
CA TYR A 129 -21.88 -10.77 2.63
C TYR A 129 -23.13 -11.54 3.02
N LYS A 130 -23.51 -11.51 4.31
CA LYS A 130 -24.76 -12.13 4.77
C LYS A 130 -25.97 -11.50 4.07
N ARG A 131 -26.07 -10.17 4.06
CA ARG A 131 -27.15 -9.42 3.39
C ARG A 131 -27.12 -9.64 1.88
N TRP A 132 -25.94 -9.59 1.28
CA TRP A 132 -25.77 -9.80 -0.15
C TRP A 132 -26.22 -11.21 -0.57
N ARG A 133 -25.85 -12.26 0.17
CA ARG A 133 -26.32 -13.64 -0.10
C ARG A 133 -27.83 -13.79 0.11
N ALA A 134 -28.40 -13.13 1.12
CA ALA A 134 -29.84 -13.15 1.37
C ALA A 134 -30.63 -12.50 0.22
N LYS A 135 -30.10 -11.43 -0.38
CA LYS A 135 -30.68 -10.77 -1.57
C LYS A 135 -30.44 -11.56 -2.86
N ASN A 136 -29.34 -12.31 -2.93
CA ASN A 136 -28.90 -13.04 -4.11
C ASN A 136 -28.95 -14.57 -3.89
N LYS A 137 -30.10 -15.10 -3.44
CA LYS A 137 -30.25 -16.53 -3.12
C LYS A 137 -29.87 -17.45 -4.28
N ASP A 138 -30.28 -17.08 -5.50
CA ASP A 138 -30.03 -17.88 -6.70
C ASP A 138 -28.69 -17.61 -7.35
N TYR A 139 -27.95 -16.58 -6.92
CA TYR A 139 -26.65 -16.26 -7.52
C TYR A 139 -25.71 -17.45 -7.39
N ASN A 140 -25.67 -18.09 -6.23
CA ASN A 140 -24.78 -19.23 -6.03
C ASN A 140 -25.19 -20.41 -6.92
N LYS A 141 -26.49 -20.67 -7.06
CA LYS A 141 -27.01 -21.75 -7.91
C LYS A 141 -26.75 -21.49 -9.40
N LYS A 142 -26.97 -20.26 -9.87
CA LYS A 142 -26.70 -19.83 -11.25
C LYS A 142 -25.20 -19.85 -11.56
N TRP A 143 -24.39 -19.27 -10.67
CA TRP A 143 -22.94 -19.25 -10.79
C TRP A 143 -22.35 -20.66 -10.81
N LEU A 144 -22.80 -21.55 -9.92
CA LEU A 144 -22.35 -22.94 -9.89
C LEU A 144 -22.70 -23.66 -11.20
N LYS A 145 -23.94 -23.48 -11.69
CA LYS A 145 -24.39 -24.09 -12.96
C LYS A 145 -23.56 -23.60 -14.15
N GLU A 146 -23.26 -22.31 -14.23
CA GLU A 146 -22.40 -21.76 -15.29
C GLU A 146 -20.94 -22.21 -15.15
N TYR A 147 -20.42 -22.27 -13.92
CA TYR A 147 -19.06 -22.72 -13.66
C TYR A 147 -18.87 -24.20 -14.03
N HIS A 148 -19.85 -25.07 -13.70
CA HIS A 148 -19.83 -26.48 -14.13
C HIS A 148 -19.83 -26.63 -15.65
N LYS A 149 -20.59 -25.79 -16.36
CA LYS A 149 -20.62 -25.81 -17.83
C LYS A 149 -19.28 -25.42 -18.44
N LYS A 150 -18.60 -24.44 -17.86
CA LYS A 150 -17.28 -23.96 -18.35
C LYS A 150 -16.12 -24.87 -17.96
N HIS A 151 -16.22 -25.57 -16.84
CA HIS A 151 -15.14 -26.40 -16.28
C HIS A 151 -15.64 -27.76 -15.78
N PRO A 152 -16.19 -28.62 -16.65
CA PRO A 152 -16.69 -29.94 -16.26
C PRO A 152 -15.59 -30.83 -15.66
N GLU A 153 -14.35 -30.71 -16.15
CA GLU A 153 -13.19 -31.48 -15.68
C GLU A 153 -12.89 -31.26 -14.20
N LYS A 154 -12.94 -30.02 -13.72
CA LYS A 154 -12.69 -29.70 -12.31
C LYS A 154 -13.73 -30.31 -11.38
N PHE A 155 -14.95 -30.49 -11.88
CA PHE A 155 -16.04 -31.10 -11.11
C PHE A 155 -15.88 -32.61 -11.01
N ARG A 156 -15.51 -33.27 -12.10
CA ARG A 156 -15.16 -34.70 -12.08
C ARG A 156 -13.98 -34.96 -11.16
N GLU A 157 -12.96 -34.11 -11.20
CA GLU A 157 -11.79 -34.25 -10.33
C GLU A 157 -12.16 -34.13 -8.85
N TYR A 158 -13.02 -33.15 -8.50
CA TYR A 158 -13.55 -33.02 -7.14
C TYR A 158 -14.37 -34.25 -6.71
N GLN A 159 -15.28 -34.72 -7.57
CA GLN A 159 -16.09 -35.92 -7.29
C GLN A 159 -15.22 -37.16 -7.12
N ASN A 160 -14.24 -37.35 -7.99
CA ASN A 160 -13.29 -38.46 -7.89
C ASN A 160 -12.54 -38.40 -6.57
N ARG A 161 -11.99 -37.24 -6.17
CA ARG A 161 -11.32 -37.09 -4.86
C ARG A 161 -12.25 -37.36 -3.68
N TYR A 162 -13.49 -36.86 -3.75
CA TYR A 162 -14.47 -37.05 -2.69
C TYR A 162 -14.79 -38.55 -2.50
N TRP A 163 -15.07 -39.25 -3.61
CA TRP A 163 -15.37 -40.68 -3.59
C TRP A 163 -14.16 -41.54 -3.24
N LEU A 164 -12.96 -41.19 -3.71
CA LEU A 164 -11.72 -41.85 -3.31
C LEU A 164 -11.50 -41.76 -1.79
N GLY A 165 -11.67 -40.55 -1.23
CA GLY A 165 -11.54 -40.34 0.21
C GLY A 165 -12.59 -41.11 1.01
N LYS A 166 -13.81 -41.21 0.50
CA LYS A 166 -14.89 -42.01 1.09
C LYS A 166 -14.58 -43.51 1.07
N ALA A 167 -14.04 -44.04 -0.03
CA ALA A 167 -13.65 -45.44 -0.17
C ALA A 167 -12.49 -45.79 0.77
N MET A 168 -11.46 -44.93 0.84
CA MET A 168 -10.35 -45.13 1.79
C MET A 168 -10.80 -45.12 3.25
N LEU A 169 -11.82 -44.31 3.59
CA LEU A 169 -12.42 -44.26 4.93
C LEU A 169 -13.32 -45.46 5.25
N SER A 170 -13.92 -46.11 4.24
CA SER A 170 -14.67 -47.36 4.46
C SER A 170 -13.72 -48.54 4.67
N ASP A 171 -12.64 -48.62 3.89
CA ASP A 171 -11.68 -49.71 3.97
C ASP A 171 -10.90 -49.68 5.30
N GLN A 172 -10.60 -48.49 5.83
CA GLN A 172 -10.04 -48.34 7.18
C GLN A 172 -10.96 -48.82 8.31
N LYS A 173 -12.28 -48.76 8.13
CA LYS A 173 -13.23 -49.23 9.15
C LYS A 173 -13.46 -50.74 9.12
N GLU A 174 -13.11 -51.41 8.02
CA GLU A 174 -13.16 -52.87 7.91
C GLU A 174 -11.89 -53.55 8.42
N GLY A 175 -10.73 -52.86 8.40
CA GLY A 175 -9.46 -53.38 8.94
C GLY A 175 -9.28 -53.26 10.46
N ASP A 176 -10.15 -52.51 11.15
CA ASP A 176 -10.16 -52.34 12.62
C ASP A 176 -11.14 -53.30 13.33
N LYS A 177 -11.69 -54.31 12.64
CA LYS A 177 -12.52 -55.39 13.20
C LYS A 177 -11.75 -56.71 13.22
#